data_AF-A0A954M8J1-F1
#
_entry.id   AF-A0A954M8J1-F1
#
_cell.length_a   1.000
_cell.length_b   1.000
_cell.length_c   1.000
_cell.angle_alpha   90.00
_cell.angle_beta   90.00
_cell.angle_gamma   90.00
#
_symmetry.space_group_name_H-M   'P 1'
#
loop_
_entity.id
_entity.type
_entity.pdbx_description
1 polymer ?
#
loop_
_entity_poly.entity_id
_entity_poly.type
_entity_poly.pdbx_seq_one_letter_code
_entity_poly.pdbx_strand_id
1 'polypeptide(L)'
;MRHSNTLALAALAIGWSSSVALAEVTWEEDVRPILKTHCFHCHGEAGEKESGLDLRLHRFVMQGGESGAAIVAGDAAKSLLLQRLVDGEMPPDMDKQLSAAEIDTIRQWIVAGAV
;
A
#
# COMPACT_ATOMS: atom_id res chain seq x y z
N MET A 1 -7.63 -35.73 66.99
CA MET A 1 -8.71 -35.90 66.00
C MET A 1 -8.45 -34.96 64.84
N ARG A 2 -8.33 -35.54 63.65
CA ARG A 2 -8.44 -35.00 62.28
C ARG A 2 -7.91 -33.58 61.94
N HIS A 3 -6.88 -33.64 61.10
CA HIS A 3 -6.37 -32.62 60.18
C HIS A 3 -7.45 -31.94 59.32
N SER A 4 -7.21 -30.70 58.90
CA SER A 4 -7.76 -30.19 57.64
C SER A 4 -6.79 -29.17 57.01
N ASN A 5 -6.09 -29.63 55.96
CA ASN A 5 -5.34 -28.81 55.04
C ASN A 5 -6.29 -28.35 53.93
N THR A 6 -6.50 -27.04 53.77
CA THR A 6 -7.14 -26.46 52.59
C THR A 6 -6.07 -25.99 51.62
N LEU A 7 -5.85 -26.77 50.56
CA LEU A 7 -5.08 -26.36 49.39
C LEU A 7 -5.98 -25.49 48.49
N ALA A 8 -5.66 -24.21 48.37
CA ALA A 8 -6.28 -23.33 47.39
C ALA A 8 -5.56 -23.50 46.04
N LEU A 9 -6.24 -24.11 45.07
CA LEU A 9 -5.80 -24.16 43.67
C LEU A 9 -6.06 -22.81 43.02
N ALA A 10 -5.02 -21.99 42.88
CA ALA A 10 -5.06 -20.80 42.03
C ALA A 10 -4.96 -21.26 40.56
N ALA A 11 -6.08 -21.24 39.84
CA ALA A 11 -6.08 -21.44 38.40
C ALA A 11 -5.57 -20.16 37.71
N LEU A 12 -4.30 -20.16 37.26
CA LEU A 12 -3.78 -19.14 36.36
C LEU A 12 -4.41 -19.36 34.97
N ALA A 13 -5.43 -18.58 34.62
CA ALA A 13 -5.90 -18.48 33.26
C ALA A 13 -4.86 -17.67 32.45
N ILE A 14 -3.99 -18.37 31.72
CA ILE A 14 -3.08 -17.75 30.74
C ILE A 14 -3.94 -17.37 29.53
N GLY A 15 -4.33 -16.10 29.44
CA GLY A 15 -5.03 -15.56 28.28
C GLY A 15 -4.06 -15.42 27.11
N TRP A 16 -4.16 -16.29 26.11
CA TRP A 16 -3.52 -16.06 24.81
C TRP A 16 -4.25 -14.93 24.09
N SER A 17 -3.65 -13.74 24.12
CA SER A 17 -4.06 -12.65 23.24
C SER A 17 -3.47 -12.92 21.85
N SER A 18 -4.28 -13.50 20.97
CA SER A 18 -3.96 -13.54 19.54
C SER A 18 -4.04 -12.12 19.00
N SER A 19 -2.89 -11.49 18.76
CA SER A 19 -2.85 -10.30 17.92
C SER A 19 -3.09 -10.76 16.49
N VAL A 20 -4.26 -10.41 15.94
CA VAL A 20 -4.46 -10.46 14.49
C VAL A 20 -3.58 -9.36 13.91
N ALA A 21 -2.46 -9.75 13.31
CA ALA A 21 -1.70 -8.83 12.46
C ALA A 21 -2.61 -8.50 11.27
N LEU A 22 -3.05 -7.25 11.16
CA LEU A 22 -3.58 -6.73 9.91
C LEU A 22 -2.47 -6.91 8.87
N ALA A 23 -2.75 -7.62 7.77
CA ALA A 23 -1.79 -7.76 6.69
C ALA A 23 -1.40 -6.35 6.20
N GLU A 24 -0.11 -6.05 6.24
CA GLU A 24 0.43 -4.76 5.81
C GLU A 24 0.47 -4.72 4.28
N VAL A 25 0.03 -3.61 3.69
CA VAL A 25 0.08 -3.43 2.22
C VAL A 25 1.53 -3.35 1.79
N THR A 26 1.94 -4.21 0.86
CA THR A 26 3.32 -4.26 0.36
C THR A 26 3.43 -3.81 -1.09
N TRP A 27 4.60 -3.28 -1.45
CA TRP A 27 4.89 -2.89 -2.82
C TRP A 27 4.73 -4.06 -3.82
N GLU A 28 5.34 -5.21 -3.55
CA GLU A 28 5.40 -6.30 -4.54
C GLU A 28 4.08 -7.06 -4.69
N GLU A 29 3.33 -7.26 -3.60
CA GLU A 29 2.13 -8.10 -3.63
C GLU A 29 0.87 -7.29 -3.96
N ASP A 30 0.78 -6.04 -3.50
CA ASP A 30 -0.45 -5.26 -3.59
C ASP A 30 -0.36 -4.11 -4.58
N VAL A 31 0.70 -3.30 -4.52
CA VAL A 31 0.78 -2.04 -5.30
C VAL A 31 1.25 -2.29 -6.73
N ARG A 32 2.35 -3.01 -6.89
CA ARG A 32 2.98 -3.20 -8.19
C ARG A 32 2.08 -3.92 -9.20
N PRO A 33 1.27 -4.94 -8.83
CA PRO A 33 0.31 -5.54 -9.77
C PRO A 33 -0.75 -4.55 -10.28
N ILE A 34 -1.21 -3.63 -9.43
CA ILE A 34 -2.16 -2.57 -9.81
C ILE A 34 -1.49 -1.64 -10.84
N LEU A 35 -0.31 -1.12 -10.51
CA LEU A 35 0.42 -0.22 -11.42
C LEU A 35 0.80 -0.92 -12.74
N LYS A 36 1.11 -2.21 -12.70
CA LYS A 36 1.38 -3.01 -13.89
C LYS A 36 0.18 -3.09 -14.82
N THR A 37 -1.00 -3.31 -14.25
CA THR A 37 -2.25 -3.46 -15.00
C THR A 37 -2.64 -2.15 -15.68
N HIS A 38 -2.49 -1.03 -14.98
CA HIS A 38 -3.10 0.24 -15.40
C HIS A 38 -2.11 1.26 -15.97
N CYS A 39 -0.83 1.20 -15.60
CA CYS A 39 0.08 2.34 -15.79
C CYS A 39 1.34 2.02 -16.61
N PHE A 40 1.84 0.78 -16.57
CA PHE A 40 3.16 0.45 -17.12
C PHE A 40 3.27 0.69 -18.61
N HIS A 41 2.17 0.59 -19.36
CA HIS A 41 2.18 0.82 -20.79
C HIS A 41 2.83 2.17 -21.12
N CYS A 42 2.29 3.28 -20.61
CA CYS A 42 2.81 4.62 -20.91
C CYS A 42 3.96 5.04 -19.97
N HIS A 43 3.94 4.60 -18.71
CA HIS A 43 4.93 4.98 -17.70
C HIS A 43 5.92 3.83 -17.43
N GLY A 44 6.50 3.26 -18.50
CA GLY A 44 7.56 2.26 -18.37
C GLY A 44 7.86 1.41 -19.61
N GLU A 45 6.84 0.89 -20.30
CA GLU A 45 6.97 -0.15 -21.33
C GLU A 45 6.92 0.38 -22.77
N ALA A 46 6.29 1.53 -23.05
CA ALA A 46 6.09 2.09 -24.39
C ALA A 46 7.35 2.62 -25.10
N GLY A 47 8.56 2.22 -24.68
CA GLY A 47 9.82 2.72 -25.22
C GLY A 47 10.16 4.12 -24.71
N GLU A 48 9.35 5.11 -25.05
CA GLU A 48 9.38 6.44 -24.44
C GLU A 48 8.42 6.49 -23.24
N LYS A 49 8.87 7.10 -22.14
CA LYS A 49 8.11 7.18 -20.89
C LYS A 49 7.40 8.52 -20.83
N GLU A 50 6.08 8.50 -20.76
CA GLU A 50 5.30 9.72 -20.62
C GLU A 50 5.74 10.50 -19.37
N SER A 51 6.00 11.80 -19.55
CA SER A 51 6.52 12.71 -18.51
C SER A 51 7.82 12.22 -17.82
N GLY A 52 8.61 11.38 -18.49
CA GLY A 52 9.84 10.81 -17.92
C GLY A 52 9.62 9.89 -16.72
N LEU A 53 8.39 9.50 -16.41
CA LEU A 53 8.01 8.73 -15.22
C LEU A 53 8.08 7.22 -15.50
N ASP A 54 8.73 6.47 -14.60
CA ASP A 54 8.77 5.00 -14.65
C ASP A 54 8.17 4.41 -13.38
N LEU A 55 7.03 3.72 -13.52
CA LEU A 55 6.29 3.15 -12.39
C LEU A 55 6.60 1.66 -12.14
N ARG A 56 7.55 1.07 -12.87
CA ARG A 56 7.74 -0.39 -12.88
C ARG A 56 8.39 -0.97 -11.64
N LEU A 57 9.21 -0.17 -10.98
CA LEU A 57 10.02 -0.56 -9.83
C LEU A 57 9.94 0.53 -8.78
N HIS A 58 9.88 0.12 -7.52
CA HIS A 58 9.78 1.02 -6.37
C HIS A 58 10.75 2.19 -6.45
N ARG A 59 12.05 1.90 -6.64
CA ARG A 59 13.10 2.93 -6.75
C ARG A 59 12.86 3.97 -7.85
N PHE A 60 12.17 3.59 -8.93
CA PHE A 60 11.87 4.50 -10.03
C PHE A 60 10.63 5.35 -9.73
N VAL A 61 9.61 4.78 -9.09
CA VAL A 61 8.47 5.53 -8.57
C VAL A 61 8.95 6.64 -7.62
N MET A 62 9.90 6.31 -6.73
CA MET A 62 10.45 7.26 -5.77
C MET A 62 11.38 8.30 -6.42
N GLN A 63 11.92 8.04 -7.61
CA GLN A 63 12.68 9.03 -8.38
C GLN A 63 11.79 10.12 -8.96
N GLY A 64 10.53 9.78 -9.29
CA GLY A 64 9.59 10.70 -9.93
C GLY A 64 9.83 10.90 -11.43
N GLY A 65 9.24 11.96 -11.97
CA GLY A 65 9.33 12.33 -13.39
C GLY A 65 9.52 13.83 -13.58
N GLU A 66 9.19 14.33 -14.76
CA GLU A 66 9.35 15.75 -15.14
C GLU A 66 8.51 16.70 -14.29
N SER A 67 7.38 16.22 -13.75
CA SER A 67 6.55 16.96 -12.80
C SER A 67 7.06 16.91 -11.35
N GLY A 68 8.22 16.31 -11.10
CA GLY A 68 8.79 16.10 -9.77
C GLY A 68 8.37 14.76 -9.17
N ALA A 69 8.27 14.73 -7.83
CA ALA A 69 7.95 13.53 -7.08
C ALA A 69 6.53 13.02 -7.42
N ALA A 70 6.42 11.77 -7.87
CA ALA A 70 5.13 11.12 -8.04
C ALA A 70 4.52 10.70 -6.69
N ILE A 71 5.37 10.29 -5.76
CA ILE A 71 5.02 9.85 -4.41
C ILE A 71 5.80 10.65 -3.38
N VAL A 72 5.12 11.08 -2.32
CA VAL A 72 5.72 11.60 -1.10
C VAL A 72 5.43 10.60 0.02
N ALA A 73 6.45 9.85 0.42
CA ALA A 73 6.34 8.83 1.46
C ALA A 73 5.73 9.41 2.75
N GLY A 74 4.68 8.77 3.26
CA GLY A 74 3.94 9.21 4.46
C GLY A 74 2.94 10.35 4.22
N ASP A 75 2.89 10.94 3.02
CA ASP A 75 2.00 12.06 2.68
C ASP A 75 1.26 11.81 1.36
N ALA A 76 0.16 11.07 1.48
CA ALA A 76 -0.75 10.79 0.39
C ALA A 76 -1.33 12.06 -0.25
N ALA A 77 -1.61 13.10 0.53
CA ALA A 77 -2.18 14.35 0.04
C ALA A 77 -1.20 15.12 -0.85
N LYS A 78 0.11 15.00 -0.62
CA LYS A 78 1.15 15.61 -1.47
C LYS A 78 1.65 14.71 -2.60
N SER A 79 1.13 13.49 -2.72
CA SER A 79 1.55 12.55 -3.75
C SER A 79 0.78 12.78 -5.06
N LEU A 80 1.47 13.29 -6.08
CA LEU A 80 0.87 13.61 -7.37
C LEU A 80 0.20 12.40 -8.03
N LEU A 81 0.79 11.21 -7.92
CA LEU A 81 0.19 9.98 -8.46
C LEU A 81 -1.23 9.79 -7.89
N LEU A 82 -1.38 9.87 -6.57
CA LEU A 82 -2.68 9.65 -5.93
C LEU A 82 -3.71 10.72 -6.34
N GLN A 83 -3.29 11.98 -6.47
CA GLN A 83 -4.18 13.06 -6.94
C GLN A 83 -4.74 12.74 -8.33
N ARG A 84 -3.86 12.38 -9.29
CA ARG A 84 -4.28 12.03 -10.67
C ARG A 84 -5.21 10.81 -10.71
N LEU A 85 -4.99 9.83 -9.83
CA LEU A 85 -5.86 8.66 -9.72
C LEU A 85 -7.25 9.02 -9.18
N VAL A 86 -7.32 9.83 -8.12
CA VAL A 86 -8.59 10.26 -7.50
C VAL A 86 -9.39 11.18 -8.42
N ASP A 87 -8.71 12.04 -9.18
CA ASP A 87 -9.34 12.95 -10.13
C ASP A 87 -9.79 12.23 -11.42
N GLY A 88 -9.49 10.94 -11.57
CA GLY A 88 -9.83 10.15 -12.76
C GLY A 88 -9.08 10.61 -14.01
N GLU A 89 -7.94 11.27 -13.84
CA GLU A 89 -7.12 11.73 -14.96
C GLU A 89 -6.14 10.65 -15.43
N MET A 90 -5.84 9.68 -14.56
CA MET A 90 -4.95 8.56 -14.86
C MET A 90 -5.54 7.21 -14.47
N PRO A 91 -5.43 6.19 -15.36
CA PRO A 91 -5.06 6.33 -16.76
C PRO A 91 -6.10 7.13 -17.57
N PRO A 92 -5.70 7.73 -18.71
CA PRO A 92 -6.60 8.53 -19.55
C PRO A 92 -7.65 7.67 -20.29
N ASP A 93 -7.39 6.37 -20.38
CA ASP A 93 -8.31 5.38 -20.92
C ASP A 93 -9.36 5.03 -19.86
N MET A 94 -10.60 5.44 -20.10
CA MET A 94 -11.70 5.28 -19.13
C MET A 94 -11.98 3.83 -18.77
N ASP A 95 -11.75 2.90 -19.69
CA ASP A 95 -11.98 1.47 -19.47
C ASP A 95 -10.87 0.82 -18.62
N LYS A 96 -9.79 1.56 -18.34
CA LYS A 96 -8.67 1.12 -17.51
C LYS A 96 -8.54 1.89 -16.20
N GLN A 97 -9.54 2.70 -15.84
CA GLN A 97 -9.49 3.37 -14.54
C GLN A 97 -9.45 2.36 -13.39
N LEU A 98 -8.74 2.75 -12.33
CA LEU A 98 -8.64 1.96 -11.13
C LEU A 98 -9.98 1.98 -10.38
N SER A 99 -10.31 0.86 -9.76
CA SER A 99 -11.39 0.81 -8.78
C SER A 99 -11.04 1.62 -7.53
N ALA A 100 -12.07 2.03 -6.77
CA ALA A 100 -11.86 2.70 -5.50
C ALA A 100 -11.03 1.88 -4.51
N ALA A 101 -11.12 0.55 -4.55
CA ALA A 101 -10.32 -0.35 -3.71
C ALA A 101 -8.83 -0.32 -4.10
N GLU A 102 -8.52 -0.33 -5.39
CA GLU A 102 -7.13 -0.25 -5.87
C GLU A 102 -6.49 1.10 -5.55
N ILE A 103 -7.24 2.20 -5.71
CA ILE A 103 -6.79 3.54 -5.29
C ILE A 103 -6.53 3.55 -3.78
N ASP A 104 -7.40 2.93 -2.99
CA ASP A 104 -7.24 2.86 -1.55
C ASP A 104 -6.01 2.04 -1.13
N THR A 105 -5.71 0.93 -1.81
CA THR A 105 -4.48 0.16 -1.62
C THR A 105 -3.25 1.04 -1.83
N ILE A 106 -3.21 1.79 -2.93
CA ILE A 106 -2.10 2.72 -3.23
C ILE A 106 -2.01 3.80 -2.13
N ARG A 107 -3.14 4.38 -1.71
CA ARG A 107 -3.19 5.37 -0.64
C ARG A 107 -2.63 4.82 0.67
N GLN A 108 -3.06 3.63 1.08
CA GLN A 108 -2.61 2.98 2.32
C GLN A 108 -1.10 2.74 2.29
N TRP A 109 -0.57 2.24 1.18
CA TRP A 109 0.87 2.06 1.00
C TRP A 109 1.65 3.38 1.11
N ILE A 110 1.16 4.47 0.50
CA ILE A 110 1.81 5.78 0.62
C ILE A 110 1.83 6.25 2.08
N VAL A 111 0.69 6.15 2.77
CA VAL A 111 0.58 6.55 4.19
C VAL A 111 1.49 5.71 5.08
N ALA A 112 1.69 4.43 4.76
CA ALA A 112 2.61 3.53 5.46
C ALA A 112 4.10 3.85 5.21
N GLY A 113 4.41 4.89 4.44
CA GLY A 113 5.78 5.32 4.15
C GLY A 113 6.30 4.87 2.80
N ALA A 114 5.44 4.31 1.95
CA ALA A 114 5.78 3.88 0.60
C ALA A 114 7.01 2.96 0.57
N VAL A 115 7.00 1.90 1.39
CA VAL A 115 8.11 0.91 1.53
C VAL A 115 7.88 -0.38 0.76
#